data_AF-A0AAD6NPA9-F1
#
_entry.id   AF-A0AAD6NPA9-F1
#
_cell.length_a   1.000
_cell.length_b   1.000
_cell.length_c   1.000
_cell.angle_alpha   90.00
_cell.angle_beta   90.00
_cell.angle_gamma   90.00
#
_symmetry.space_group_name_H-M   'P 1'
#
loop_
_entity.id
_entity.type
_entity.pdbx_description
1 polymer ?
#
loop_
_entity_poly.entity_id
_entity_poly.type
_entity_poly.pdbx_seq_one_letter_code
_entity_poly.pdbx_strand_id
1 'polypeptide(L)'
;MWRLSIFLLAASAAASPASIPSEPNGNLERRATPYSLPGNAQSDIARKEAIEVKRTQFTYANGIGGGPSSPGGLAGVALVAADSVIVNSELGAQVANETPDVIKASAAFPETAENFRTLDDYKKLYDDQWQNSLHPTGVYPGMLDNYTQDLTFSMERLSFNPYVIRRLIPKHDKLPFNVDDATICKITGGKNLRELLACGSLFYADHRNQKMLQPTVHYAAACDAYFYISPSSGRLLPLAIRTNVGRNLIYTPADKPSDWLLAKMMFNVNDFFHGQFHHLANTHYVTEVMYQAAIRTLSDDHPVLAILKRLMFGAFGVRPLALAILFRPNGTVDQFFGWRGSSAAVFAEKLYSSGYAGDVQNNYFLTNLRRRGLIDSRVGPPLKNFPFHEDALVIYNAIAKFMTAFVNSYYSSDGAVANDPELRAWIAEANGPARAINFPRRLKSRKELVLLLTHVAHLVSSSHHAVNTNQLITGAGSLPFNPSALYRPIPRRKGVKAEDLAKFLPPPAQCVKMLQSQANFARPLLAGTSRSLVHMFDDADLLSRLNEPTRRANQWFVAAMRARSAVVKARTFDARGLSQGMPFVWQALDPDVAPWSLTI
;
A
#
# COMPACT_ATOMS: atom_id res chain seq x y z
N MET A 1 -24.12 3.71 19.18
CA MET A 1 -23.52 2.39 19.42
C MET A 1 -22.06 2.25 18.93
N TRP A 2 -21.59 3.03 17.96
CA TRP A 2 -20.17 3.03 17.52
C TRP A 2 -19.17 3.55 18.58
N ARG A 3 -19.57 4.53 19.42
CA ARG A 3 -18.73 5.04 20.51
C ARG A 3 -18.35 3.96 21.54
N LEU A 4 -19.14 2.90 21.72
CA LEU A 4 -18.81 1.86 22.70
C LEU A 4 -17.87 0.79 22.14
N SER A 5 -17.91 0.45 20.84
CA SER A 5 -17.16 -0.70 20.32
C SER A 5 -15.66 -0.45 20.11
N ILE A 6 -15.25 0.78 19.79
CA ILE A 6 -13.82 1.15 19.73
C ILE A 6 -13.28 1.37 21.15
N PHE A 7 -14.07 1.98 22.03
CA PHE A 7 -13.72 2.11 23.45
C PHE A 7 -13.67 0.77 24.19
N LEU A 8 -14.48 -0.23 23.83
CA LEU A 8 -14.45 -1.56 24.45
C LEU A 8 -13.20 -2.37 24.06
N LEU A 9 -12.66 -2.18 22.85
CA LEU A 9 -11.37 -2.75 22.46
C LEU A 9 -10.19 -2.03 23.15
N ALA A 10 -10.33 -0.74 23.45
CA ALA A 10 -9.36 0.00 24.27
C ALA A 10 -9.50 -0.31 25.78
N ALA A 11 -10.69 -0.67 26.26
CA ALA A 11 -10.99 -0.83 27.69
C ALA A 11 -10.88 -2.28 28.21
N SER A 12 -10.87 -3.30 27.35
CA SER A 12 -10.72 -4.70 27.81
C SER A 12 -9.25 -5.16 27.99
N ALA A 13 -8.29 -4.24 27.98
CA ALA A 13 -6.88 -4.51 28.27
C ALA A 13 -6.34 -3.73 29.47
N ALA A 14 -7.21 -3.27 30.38
CA ALA A 14 -6.79 -2.85 31.71
C ALA A 14 -6.53 -4.08 32.60
N ALA A 15 -5.55 -4.89 32.22
CA ALA A 15 -4.78 -5.61 33.21
C ALA A 15 -3.85 -4.57 33.84
N SER A 16 -3.82 -4.50 35.17
CA SER A 16 -2.78 -3.79 35.93
C SER A 16 -1.42 -4.00 35.27
N PRO A 17 -0.49 -3.02 35.31
CA PRO A 17 0.81 -3.15 34.67
C PRO A 17 1.57 -4.30 35.37
N ALA A 18 1.36 -5.52 34.87
CA ALA A 18 2.37 -6.54 34.96
C ALA A 18 3.54 -5.92 34.21
N SER A 19 4.54 -5.53 34.98
CA SER A 19 5.84 -5.08 34.53
C SER A 19 6.14 -5.71 33.17
N ILE A 20 6.21 -4.85 32.15
CA ILE A 20 7.01 -5.09 30.96
C ILE A 20 8.24 -5.84 31.47
N PRO A 21 8.68 -6.96 30.87
CA PRO A 21 10.06 -7.36 31.04
C PRO A 21 10.87 -6.19 30.49
N SER A 22 11.17 -5.21 31.34
CA SER A 22 12.31 -4.36 31.16
C SER A 22 13.43 -5.36 30.94
N GLU A 23 14.12 -5.25 29.81
CA GLU A 23 15.47 -5.78 29.74
C GLU A 23 16.16 -5.42 31.05
N PRO A 24 16.86 -6.36 31.71
CA PRO A 24 17.43 -6.11 33.01
C PRO A 24 18.30 -4.86 32.90
N ASN A 25 17.83 -3.76 33.49
CA ASN A 25 18.66 -2.61 33.84
C ASN A 25 19.62 -3.09 34.93
N GLY A 26 20.65 -3.81 34.49
CA GLY A 26 21.86 -4.09 35.22
C GLY A 26 22.90 -3.09 34.77
N ASN A 27 23.30 -2.22 35.70
CA ASN A 27 24.44 -1.34 35.57
C ASN A 27 25.70 -2.05 35.03
N LEU A 28 26.54 -1.25 34.37
CA LEU A 28 27.86 -1.51 33.79
C LEU A 28 27.83 -1.87 32.31
N GLU A 29 28.50 -1.03 31.53
CA GLU A 29 29.00 -1.15 30.15
C GLU A 29 29.29 -2.59 29.65
N ARG A 30 28.30 -3.48 29.57
CA ARG A 30 28.34 -4.61 28.66
C ARG A 30 27.96 -4.06 27.30
N ARG A 31 28.95 -3.76 26.48
CA ARG A 31 28.73 -3.63 25.03
C ARG A 31 27.86 -4.80 24.59
N ALA A 32 26.64 -4.51 24.12
CA ALA A 32 25.77 -5.52 23.55
C ALA A 32 26.55 -6.29 22.49
N THR A 33 26.47 -7.62 22.51
CA THR A 33 27.29 -8.47 21.63
C THR A 33 27.02 -8.10 20.16
N PRO A 34 28.04 -7.76 19.37
CA PRO A 34 27.86 -7.40 17.98
C PRO A 34 27.16 -8.51 17.19
N TYR A 35 26.33 -8.13 16.21
CA TYR A 35 25.79 -9.11 15.27
C TYR A 35 26.92 -9.80 14.51
N SER A 36 26.75 -11.09 14.24
CA SER A 36 27.79 -11.92 13.61
C SER A 36 27.19 -12.92 12.61
N LEU A 37 28.02 -13.44 11.72
CA LEU A 37 27.67 -14.58 10.87
C LEU A 37 28.03 -15.89 11.57
N PRO A 38 27.41 -17.02 11.20
CA PRO A 38 27.89 -18.33 11.62
C PRO A 38 29.32 -18.55 11.10
N GLY A 39 30.18 -19.23 11.86
CA GLY A 39 31.57 -19.46 11.46
C GLY A 39 32.58 -19.72 12.58
N ASN A 40 32.14 -19.77 13.85
CA ASN A 40 32.97 -20.24 14.97
C ASN A 40 32.27 -21.45 15.60
N ALA A 41 32.99 -22.57 15.73
CA ALA A 41 32.44 -23.85 16.19
C ALA A 41 31.64 -23.75 17.50
N GLN A 42 32.11 -22.99 18.49
CA GLN A 42 31.41 -22.89 19.78
C GLN A 42 30.16 -21.99 19.71
N SER A 43 30.24 -20.85 19.01
CA SER A 43 29.06 -20.00 18.79
C SER A 43 28.03 -20.67 17.90
N ASP A 44 28.47 -21.50 16.94
CA ASP A 44 27.60 -22.18 15.99
C ASP A 44 26.78 -23.29 16.67
N ILE A 45 27.29 -23.93 17.71
CA ILE A 45 26.52 -24.88 18.54
C ILE A 45 25.39 -24.13 19.27
N ALA A 46 25.73 -23.06 20.00
CA ALA A 46 24.74 -22.26 20.73
C ALA A 46 23.68 -21.64 19.80
N ARG A 47 24.09 -21.18 18.61
CA ARG A 47 23.17 -20.69 17.57
C ARG A 47 22.19 -21.76 17.12
N LYS A 48 22.67 -22.96 16.82
CA LYS A 48 21.82 -24.08 16.38
C LYS A 48 20.82 -24.46 17.47
N GLU A 49 21.28 -24.59 18.73
CA GLU A 49 20.40 -24.88 19.86
C GLU A 49 19.32 -23.81 20.04
N ALA A 50 19.69 -22.52 19.98
CA ALA A 50 18.74 -21.42 20.07
C ALA A 50 17.73 -21.42 18.90
N ILE A 51 18.18 -21.72 17.67
CA ILE A 51 17.30 -21.84 16.50
C ILE A 51 16.31 -23.00 16.68
N GLU A 52 16.75 -24.17 17.17
CA GLU A 52 15.85 -25.30 17.42
C GLU A 52 14.80 -24.97 18.49
N VAL A 53 15.19 -24.28 19.57
CA VAL A 53 14.23 -23.77 20.56
C VAL A 53 13.22 -22.83 19.90
N LYS A 54 13.67 -21.87 19.06
CA LYS A 54 12.76 -21.01 18.31
C LYS A 54 11.82 -21.79 17.40
N ARG A 55 12.29 -22.82 16.71
CA ARG A 55 11.46 -23.64 15.80
C ARG A 55 10.35 -24.40 16.52
N THR A 56 10.58 -24.83 17.76
CA THR A 56 9.56 -25.51 18.57
C THR A 56 8.52 -24.55 19.14
N GLN A 57 8.94 -23.33 19.51
CA GLN A 57 8.05 -22.35 20.13
C GLN A 57 7.36 -21.41 19.13
N PHE A 58 7.90 -21.24 17.93
CA PHE A 58 7.36 -20.41 16.86
C PHE A 58 6.96 -21.29 15.69
N THR A 59 5.68 -21.64 15.57
CA THR A 59 5.14 -22.51 14.51
C THR A 59 4.33 -21.72 13.49
N TYR A 60 3.91 -22.36 12.40
CA TYR A 60 2.96 -21.77 11.46
C TYR A 60 1.53 -22.15 11.86
N ALA A 61 0.70 -21.16 12.16
CA ALA A 61 -0.72 -21.32 12.38
C ALA A 61 -1.52 -20.93 11.13
N ASN A 62 -2.83 -21.19 11.15
CA ASN A 62 -3.74 -20.70 10.12
C ASN A 62 -3.66 -19.16 10.01
N GLY A 63 -3.84 -18.63 8.81
CA GLY A 63 -3.81 -17.21 8.56
C GLY A 63 -4.93 -16.45 9.28
N ILE A 64 -4.57 -15.42 10.04
CA ILE A 64 -5.53 -14.53 10.70
C ILE A 64 -6.21 -13.65 9.64
N GLY A 65 -7.54 -13.74 9.55
CA GLY A 65 -8.33 -13.01 8.56
C GLY A 65 -8.20 -13.54 7.13
N GLY A 66 -7.80 -14.81 6.95
CA GLY A 66 -7.51 -15.41 5.63
C GLY A 66 -6.07 -15.19 5.18
N GLY A 67 -5.71 -15.67 3.99
CA GLY A 67 -4.35 -15.51 3.44
C GLY A 67 -3.33 -16.53 3.99
N PRO A 68 -2.01 -16.25 3.86
CA PRO A 68 -0.97 -17.18 4.28
C PRO A 68 -0.90 -17.33 5.80
N SER A 69 -0.08 -18.28 6.27
CA SER A 69 0.09 -18.59 7.68
C SER A 69 0.40 -17.36 8.54
N SER A 70 -0.02 -17.42 9.79
CA SER A 70 0.36 -16.44 10.83
C SER A 70 1.25 -17.12 11.88
N PRO A 71 2.00 -16.35 12.69
CA PRO A 71 2.79 -16.91 13.78
C PRO A 71 1.93 -17.71 14.77
N GLY A 72 2.37 -18.92 15.09
CA GLY A 72 1.76 -19.83 16.06
C GLY A 72 2.77 -20.33 17.09
N GLY A 73 2.33 -21.22 17.98
CA GLY A 73 3.13 -21.68 19.12
C GLY A 73 3.29 -20.60 20.18
N LEU A 74 3.90 -20.94 21.32
CA LEU A 74 4.00 -20.04 22.47
C LEU A 74 4.67 -18.70 22.11
N ALA A 75 5.82 -18.74 21.43
CA ALA A 75 6.56 -17.55 21.04
C ALA A 75 5.88 -16.77 19.90
N GLY A 76 5.27 -17.47 18.93
CA GLY A 76 4.56 -16.81 17.84
C GLY A 76 3.31 -16.06 18.31
N VAL A 77 2.51 -16.69 19.19
CA VAL A 77 1.34 -16.05 19.80
C VAL A 77 1.76 -14.86 20.67
N ALA A 78 2.84 -14.99 21.45
CA ALA A 78 3.38 -13.89 22.24
C ALA A 78 3.83 -12.71 21.35
N LEU A 79 4.49 -12.98 20.21
CA LEU A 79 4.89 -11.93 19.27
C LEU A 79 3.68 -11.22 18.65
N VAL A 80 2.65 -11.96 18.22
CA VAL A 80 1.41 -11.38 17.70
C VAL A 80 0.76 -10.49 18.75
N ALA A 81 0.73 -10.91 20.02
CA ALA A 81 0.18 -10.11 21.11
C ALA A 81 0.99 -8.83 21.34
N ALA A 82 2.32 -8.91 21.36
CA ALA A 82 3.20 -7.75 21.51
C ALA A 82 3.03 -6.75 20.36
N ASP A 83 3.03 -7.23 19.11
CA ASP A 83 2.80 -6.38 17.93
C ASP A 83 1.38 -5.77 17.94
N SER A 84 0.38 -6.51 18.43
CA SER A 84 -0.99 -5.98 18.58
C SER A 84 -1.05 -4.82 19.58
N VAL A 85 -0.27 -4.86 20.68
CA VAL A 85 -0.20 -3.75 21.64
C VAL A 85 0.35 -2.49 20.96
N ILE A 86 1.40 -2.63 20.14
CA ILE A 86 1.99 -1.52 19.38
C ILE A 86 0.94 -0.90 18.44
N VAL A 87 0.33 -1.72 17.58
CA VAL A 87 -0.64 -1.23 16.57
C VAL A 87 -1.86 -0.61 17.24
N ASN A 88 -2.39 -1.22 18.31
CA ASN A 88 -3.52 -0.67 19.05
C ASN A 88 -3.18 0.62 19.78
N SER A 89 -1.95 0.77 20.29
CA SER A 89 -1.49 2.01 20.92
C SER A 89 -1.39 3.15 19.91
N GLU A 90 -0.79 2.90 18.75
CA GLU A 90 -0.72 3.90 17.66
C GLU A 90 -2.11 4.29 17.14
N LEU A 91 -3.00 3.30 16.95
CA LEU A 91 -4.38 3.58 16.58
C LEU A 91 -5.11 4.38 17.66
N GLY A 92 -4.94 4.01 18.94
CA GLY A 92 -5.55 4.73 20.05
C GLY A 92 -5.11 6.19 20.14
N ALA A 93 -3.82 6.46 19.92
CA ALA A 93 -3.29 7.82 19.82
C ALA A 93 -3.89 8.58 18.63
N GLN A 94 -4.04 7.93 17.48
CA GLN A 94 -4.68 8.54 16.32
C GLN A 94 -6.17 8.81 16.54
N VAL A 95 -6.91 7.87 17.15
CA VAL A 95 -8.33 8.05 17.52
C VAL A 95 -8.48 9.28 18.43
N ALA A 96 -7.58 9.45 19.41
CA ALA A 96 -7.58 10.63 20.27
C ALA A 96 -7.32 11.92 19.49
N ASN A 97 -6.36 11.89 18.55
CA ASN A 97 -6.00 13.03 17.70
C ASN A 97 -7.14 13.44 16.73
N GLU A 98 -7.85 12.48 16.12
CA GLU A 98 -8.95 12.75 15.19
C GLU A 98 -10.27 13.11 15.89
N THR A 99 -10.42 12.80 17.19
CA THR A 99 -11.70 12.99 17.90
C THR A 99 -12.26 14.42 17.78
N PRO A 100 -11.46 15.50 17.94
CA PRO A 100 -11.94 16.86 17.72
C PRO A 100 -12.42 17.10 16.28
N ASP A 101 -11.74 16.54 15.27
CA ASP A 101 -12.13 16.65 13.87
C ASP A 101 -13.49 15.98 13.63
N VAL A 102 -13.68 14.76 14.15
CA VAL A 102 -14.92 14.00 14.02
C VAL A 102 -16.09 14.74 14.68
N ILE A 103 -15.87 15.34 15.85
CA ILE A 103 -16.91 16.14 16.54
C ILE A 103 -17.31 17.33 15.67
N LYS A 104 -16.33 18.08 15.14
CA LYS A 104 -16.57 19.24 14.29
C LYS A 104 -17.33 18.85 13.00
N ALA A 105 -16.87 17.80 12.32
CA ALA A 105 -17.49 17.33 11.09
C ALA A 105 -18.90 16.78 11.32
N SER A 106 -19.13 16.04 12.40
CA SER A 106 -20.46 15.50 12.75
C SER A 106 -21.45 16.61 13.13
N ALA A 107 -20.97 17.71 13.72
CA ALA A 107 -21.81 18.88 14.01
C ALA A 107 -22.19 19.64 12.74
N ALA A 108 -21.26 19.74 11.77
CA ALA A 108 -21.53 20.35 10.46
C ALA A 108 -22.46 19.50 9.58
N PHE A 109 -22.38 18.17 9.70
CA PHE A 109 -23.13 17.22 8.88
C PHE A 109 -23.82 16.15 9.76
N PRO A 110 -24.85 16.52 10.55
CA PRO A 110 -25.59 15.57 11.36
C PRO A 110 -26.38 14.58 10.49
N GLU A 111 -26.88 13.49 11.08
CA GLU A 111 -27.69 12.47 10.38
C GLU A 111 -28.95 13.04 9.70
N THR A 112 -29.43 14.21 10.15
CA THR A 112 -30.59 14.92 9.59
C THR A 112 -30.21 15.91 8.48
N ALA A 113 -28.93 16.05 8.14
CA ALA A 113 -28.48 16.97 7.10
C ALA A 113 -29.11 16.62 5.74
N GLU A 114 -29.53 17.66 5.00
CA GLU A 114 -29.97 17.46 3.62
C GLU A 114 -28.83 16.87 2.76
N ASN A 115 -29.20 16.00 1.82
CA ASN A 115 -28.23 15.48 0.87
C ASN A 115 -27.63 16.61 0.03
N PHE A 116 -26.33 16.49 -0.27
CA PHE A 116 -25.65 17.37 -1.22
C PHE A 116 -26.35 17.37 -2.58
N ARG A 117 -26.56 18.57 -3.14
CA ARG A 117 -27.32 18.77 -4.38
C ARG A 117 -26.40 18.69 -5.60
N THR A 118 -25.17 19.14 -5.44
CA THR A 118 -24.13 19.17 -6.48
C THR A 118 -22.89 18.42 -6.02
N LEU A 119 -21.99 18.10 -6.96
CA LEU A 119 -20.70 17.50 -6.62
C LEU A 119 -19.79 18.49 -5.87
N ASP A 120 -19.91 19.79 -6.14
CA ASP A 120 -19.09 20.82 -5.48
C ASP A 120 -19.44 21.00 -4.00
N ASP A 121 -20.66 20.63 -3.59
CA ASP A 121 -21.03 20.63 -2.17
C ASP A 121 -20.14 19.70 -1.33
N TYR A 122 -19.52 18.67 -1.93
CA TYR A 122 -18.60 17.76 -1.21
C TYR A 122 -17.32 18.46 -0.74
N LYS A 123 -16.95 19.62 -1.30
CA LYS A 123 -15.81 20.42 -0.82
C LYS A 123 -16.00 20.86 0.64
N LYS A 124 -17.25 21.08 1.05
CA LYS A 124 -17.62 21.46 2.42
C LYS A 124 -17.20 20.42 3.46
N LEU A 125 -16.97 19.16 3.05
CA LEU A 125 -16.45 18.11 3.93
C LEU A 125 -15.00 18.37 4.38
N TYR A 126 -14.29 19.26 3.69
CA TYR A 126 -12.86 19.54 3.90
C TYR A 126 -12.61 21.00 4.32
N ASP A 127 -13.53 21.92 4.02
CA ASP A 127 -13.42 23.34 4.36
C ASP A 127 -13.33 23.56 5.88
N ASP A 128 -12.13 23.89 6.36
CA ASP A 128 -11.82 24.00 7.79
C ASP A 128 -12.19 22.72 8.59
N GLN A 129 -12.02 21.54 7.98
CA GLN A 129 -12.27 20.23 8.63
C GLN A 129 -10.99 19.39 8.67
N TRP A 130 -10.98 18.37 9.53
CA TRP A 130 -9.94 17.32 9.58
C TRP A 130 -8.50 17.83 9.79
N GLN A 131 -8.33 18.97 10.47
CA GLN A 131 -7.03 19.64 10.60
C GLN A 131 -5.99 18.74 11.29
N ASN A 132 -6.38 18.05 12.35
CA ASN A 132 -5.47 17.16 13.07
C ASN A 132 -5.13 15.90 12.25
N SER A 133 -6.13 15.37 11.55
CA SER A 133 -6.02 14.13 10.77
C SER A 133 -5.27 14.31 9.45
N LEU A 134 -5.34 15.50 8.86
CA LEU A 134 -4.66 15.85 7.61
C LEU A 134 -3.26 16.44 7.82
N HIS A 135 -2.91 16.86 9.04
CA HIS A 135 -1.58 17.40 9.34
C HIS A 135 -0.46 16.37 9.05
N PRO A 136 0.74 16.78 8.60
CA PRO A 136 1.13 18.14 8.19
C PRO A 136 0.79 18.47 6.73
N THR A 137 0.15 17.55 6.01
CA THR A 137 0.12 17.60 4.54
C THR A 137 -1.10 18.34 3.99
N GLY A 138 -2.25 18.24 4.66
CA GLY A 138 -3.52 18.71 4.10
C GLY A 138 -4.09 17.74 3.06
N VAL A 139 -5.28 18.05 2.54
CA VAL A 139 -5.74 17.44 1.29
C VAL A 139 -4.80 17.88 0.18
N TYR A 140 -4.38 16.96 -0.68
CA TYR A 140 -3.49 17.27 -1.78
C TYR A 140 -4.08 18.38 -2.66
N PRO A 141 -3.34 19.50 -2.86
CA PRO A 141 -3.78 20.58 -3.73
C PRO A 141 -4.22 20.06 -5.09
N GLY A 142 -5.35 20.55 -5.59
CA GLY A 142 -5.95 20.15 -6.86
C GLY A 142 -6.89 18.94 -6.81
N MET A 143 -6.87 18.13 -5.74
CA MET A 143 -7.75 16.94 -5.67
C MET A 143 -9.23 17.29 -5.62
N LEU A 144 -9.59 18.37 -4.92
CA LEU A 144 -10.99 18.80 -4.80
C LEU A 144 -11.47 19.65 -5.99
N ASP A 145 -10.56 20.19 -6.80
CA ASP A 145 -10.88 21.14 -7.87
C ASP A 145 -10.76 20.55 -9.27
N ASN A 146 -9.78 19.66 -9.48
CA ASN A 146 -9.43 19.14 -10.80
C ASN A 146 -9.95 17.73 -11.05
N TYR A 147 -10.83 17.22 -10.19
CA TYR A 147 -11.32 15.83 -10.24
C TYR A 147 -12.11 15.49 -11.50
N THR A 148 -12.69 16.48 -12.17
CA THR A 148 -13.43 16.27 -13.43
C THR A 148 -12.49 16.03 -14.62
N GLN A 149 -11.21 16.39 -14.52
CA GLN A 149 -10.25 16.26 -15.61
C GLN A 149 -9.89 14.80 -15.89
N ASP A 150 -9.73 14.47 -17.18
CA ASP A 150 -9.29 13.13 -17.60
C ASP A 150 -7.85 12.84 -17.21
N LEU A 151 -7.00 13.87 -17.20
CA LEU A 151 -5.61 13.74 -16.78
C LEU A 151 -5.50 13.36 -15.31
N THR A 152 -6.33 13.96 -14.43
CA THR A 152 -6.40 13.58 -13.00
C THR A 152 -6.68 12.08 -12.87
N PHE A 153 -7.76 11.60 -13.49
CA PHE A 153 -8.16 10.20 -13.47
C PHE A 153 -7.08 9.23 -13.95
N SER A 154 -6.43 9.51 -15.08
CA SER A 154 -5.34 8.65 -15.59
C SER A 154 -4.12 8.67 -14.69
N MET A 155 -3.78 9.82 -14.11
CA MET A 155 -2.56 9.96 -13.32
C MET A 155 -2.68 9.30 -11.93
N GLU A 156 -3.90 9.15 -11.38
CA GLU A 156 -4.12 8.32 -10.19
C GLU A 156 -3.65 6.86 -10.39
N ARG A 157 -3.66 6.35 -11.63
CA ARG A 157 -3.15 5.00 -11.98
C ARG A 157 -1.63 4.92 -11.99
N LEU A 158 -0.94 6.06 -11.92
CA LEU A 158 0.52 6.19 -11.88
C LEU A 158 1.00 6.83 -10.56
N SER A 159 0.10 7.06 -9.61
CA SER A 159 0.39 7.57 -8.27
C SER A 159 -0.32 6.76 -7.19
N PHE A 160 -1.63 6.95 -6.98
CA PHE A 160 -2.39 6.40 -5.85
C PHE A 160 -2.54 4.88 -5.85
N ASN A 161 -2.78 4.28 -7.03
CA ASN A 161 -2.78 2.83 -7.18
C ASN A 161 -2.02 2.47 -8.45
N PRO A 162 -0.69 2.35 -8.36
CA PRO A 162 0.18 2.09 -9.49
C PRO A 162 0.29 0.60 -9.82
N TYR A 163 -0.54 -0.27 -9.24
CA TYR A 163 -0.37 -1.73 -9.30
C TYR A 163 -1.28 -2.45 -10.28
N VAL A 164 -2.27 -1.77 -10.87
CA VAL A 164 -3.26 -2.39 -11.77
C VAL A 164 -2.89 -2.16 -13.23
N ILE A 165 -2.54 -0.91 -13.58
CA ILE A 165 -2.32 -0.53 -14.97
C ILE A 165 -1.13 -1.29 -15.57
N ARG A 166 -1.30 -1.73 -16.82
CA ARG A 166 -0.24 -2.35 -17.62
C ARG A 166 -0.35 -1.93 -19.08
N ARG A 167 0.76 -1.94 -19.80
CA ARG A 167 0.77 -1.81 -21.26
C ARG A 167 0.21 -3.09 -21.89
N LEU A 168 -0.55 -2.94 -22.98
CA LEU A 168 -0.90 -4.07 -23.85
C LEU A 168 0.21 -4.28 -24.88
N ILE A 169 0.73 -5.51 -24.94
CA ILE A 169 1.86 -5.87 -25.81
C ILE A 169 1.31 -6.51 -27.10
N PRO A 170 1.46 -5.89 -28.29
CA PRO A 170 0.77 -6.31 -29.52
C PRO A 170 0.97 -7.77 -29.96
N LYS A 171 2.07 -8.42 -29.56
CA LYS A 171 2.33 -9.84 -29.88
C LYS A 171 1.78 -10.83 -28.85
N HIS A 172 1.43 -10.37 -27.65
CA HIS A 172 1.04 -11.23 -26.52
C HIS A 172 -0.39 -10.95 -26.04
N ASP A 173 -0.84 -9.70 -26.15
CA ASP A 173 -2.15 -9.26 -25.74
C ASP A 173 -3.10 -9.12 -26.93
N LYS A 174 -4.38 -9.39 -26.66
CA LYS A 174 -5.50 -9.04 -27.53
C LYS A 174 -6.27 -7.89 -26.88
N LEU A 175 -7.09 -7.18 -27.65
CA LEU A 175 -8.01 -6.18 -27.10
C LEU A 175 -9.01 -6.85 -26.14
N PRO A 176 -9.05 -6.49 -24.83
CA PRO A 176 -10.04 -7.02 -23.90
C PRO A 176 -11.51 -6.75 -24.26
N PHE A 177 -11.78 -5.67 -25.02
CA PHE A 177 -13.09 -5.36 -25.57
C PHE A 177 -13.02 -4.43 -26.78
N ASN A 178 -14.08 -4.43 -27.58
CA ASN A 178 -14.19 -3.54 -28.74
C ASN A 178 -14.92 -2.25 -28.36
N VAL A 179 -14.53 -1.16 -29.00
CA VAL A 179 -15.21 0.13 -29.01
C VAL A 179 -15.30 0.55 -30.48
N ASP A 180 -16.36 1.26 -30.85
CA ASP A 180 -16.54 1.77 -32.21
C ASP A 180 -15.31 2.55 -32.70
N ASP A 181 -14.77 2.18 -33.86
CA ASP A 181 -13.53 2.74 -34.40
C ASP A 181 -13.67 4.24 -34.70
N ALA A 182 -14.83 4.69 -35.21
CA ALA A 182 -15.06 6.10 -35.49
C ALA A 182 -15.03 6.94 -34.22
N THR A 183 -15.63 6.44 -33.14
CA THR A 183 -15.60 7.06 -31.81
C THR A 183 -14.16 7.15 -31.27
N ILE A 184 -13.40 6.06 -31.35
CA ILE A 184 -12.01 6.03 -30.87
C ILE A 184 -11.12 6.95 -31.70
N CYS A 185 -11.21 6.90 -33.04
CA CYS A 185 -10.45 7.79 -33.92
C CYS A 185 -10.76 9.27 -33.63
N LYS A 186 -12.00 9.63 -33.33
CA LYS A 186 -12.38 11.00 -32.93
C LYS A 186 -11.67 11.44 -31.65
N ILE A 187 -11.59 10.56 -30.64
CA ILE A 187 -10.95 10.88 -29.34
C ILE A 187 -9.43 10.96 -29.49
N THR A 188 -8.83 10.07 -30.28
CA THR A 188 -7.38 9.89 -30.35
C THR A 188 -6.69 10.78 -31.39
N GLY A 189 -7.48 11.43 -32.26
CA GLY A 189 -6.96 12.20 -33.40
C GLY A 189 -6.56 11.32 -34.59
N GLY A 190 -7.28 10.22 -34.82
CA GLY A 190 -7.18 9.42 -36.04
C GLY A 190 -6.64 8.00 -35.89
N LYS A 191 -6.47 7.49 -34.66
CA LYS A 191 -6.04 6.09 -34.42
C LYS A 191 -7.13 5.25 -33.76
N ASN A 192 -7.43 4.07 -34.28
CA ASN A 192 -8.32 3.12 -33.62
C ASN A 192 -7.59 2.26 -32.57
N LEU A 193 -8.32 1.38 -31.86
CA LEU A 193 -7.73 0.53 -30.80
C LEU A 193 -6.66 -0.43 -31.33
N ARG A 194 -6.83 -0.97 -32.54
CA ARG A 194 -5.87 -1.92 -33.13
C ARG A 194 -4.57 -1.22 -33.46
N GLU A 195 -4.63 0.00 -33.98
CA GLU A 195 -3.45 0.81 -34.27
C GLU A 195 -2.72 1.24 -32.99
N LEU A 196 -3.46 1.65 -31.95
CA LEU A 196 -2.88 1.97 -30.64
C LEU A 196 -2.21 0.76 -29.99
N LEU A 197 -2.81 -0.43 -30.11
CA LEU A 197 -2.20 -1.69 -29.68
C LEU A 197 -0.94 -1.98 -30.50
N ALA A 198 -1.01 -1.90 -31.83
CA ALA A 198 0.10 -2.19 -32.73
C ALA A 198 1.31 -1.28 -32.48
N CYS A 199 1.10 0.01 -32.20
CA CYS A 199 2.19 0.93 -31.85
C CYS A 199 2.57 0.89 -30.36
N GLY A 200 1.96 0.02 -29.55
CA GLY A 200 2.26 -0.14 -28.13
C GLY A 200 1.84 1.04 -27.25
N SER A 201 0.93 1.89 -27.71
CA SER A 201 0.46 3.07 -26.97
C SER A 201 -0.80 2.81 -26.14
N LEU A 202 -1.34 1.59 -26.17
CA LEU A 202 -2.55 1.19 -25.44
C LEU A 202 -2.20 0.50 -24.10
N PHE A 203 -2.90 0.89 -23.05
CA PHE A 203 -2.78 0.39 -21.68
C PHE A 203 -4.14 -0.07 -21.18
N TYR A 204 -4.12 -0.92 -20.15
CA TYR A 204 -5.32 -1.56 -19.64
C TYR A 204 -5.26 -1.75 -18.12
N ALA A 205 -6.40 -1.60 -17.46
CA ALA A 205 -6.61 -1.88 -16.05
C ALA A 205 -7.88 -2.74 -15.88
N ASP A 206 -7.83 -3.78 -15.05
CA ASP A 206 -8.84 -4.84 -14.98
C ASP A 206 -9.32 -5.11 -13.55
N HIS A 207 -10.59 -4.84 -13.30
CA HIS A 207 -11.25 -5.17 -12.02
C HIS A 207 -12.41 -6.16 -12.18
N ARG A 208 -12.47 -6.90 -13.30
CA ARG A 208 -13.58 -7.82 -13.59
C ARG A 208 -13.76 -8.91 -12.55
N ASN A 209 -12.68 -9.31 -11.87
CA ASN A 209 -12.72 -10.31 -10.80
C ASN A 209 -13.60 -9.90 -9.61
N GLN A 210 -13.87 -8.59 -9.43
CA GLN A 210 -14.75 -8.08 -8.38
C GLN A 210 -16.24 -8.42 -8.61
N LYS A 211 -16.62 -8.81 -9.83
CA LYS A 211 -17.99 -9.27 -10.14
C LYS A 211 -18.43 -10.49 -9.33
N MET A 212 -17.47 -11.28 -8.86
CA MET A 212 -17.72 -12.53 -8.13
C MET A 212 -17.83 -12.34 -6.61
N LEU A 213 -17.65 -11.12 -6.12
CA LEU A 213 -17.67 -10.81 -4.70
C LEU A 213 -19.11 -10.59 -4.21
N GLN A 214 -19.37 -10.92 -2.95
CA GLN A 214 -20.71 -10.76 -2.38
C GLN A 214 -21.01 -9.28 -2.15
N PRO A 215 -22.11 -8.75 -2.70
CA PRO A 215 -22.45 -7.34 -2.57
C PRO A 215 -22.97 -6.98 -1.17
N THR A 216 -22.87 -5.71 -0.82
CA THR A 216 -23.57 -5.08 0.31
C THR A 216 -24.89 -4.45 -0.16
N VAL A 217 -25.48 -3.57 0.66
CA VAL A 217 -26.60 -2.70 0.24
C VAL A 217 -26.15 -1.55 -0.67
N HIS A 218 -24.85 -1.30 -0.75
CA HIS A 218 -24.26 -0.32 -1.65
C HIS A 218 -23.94 -0.97 -3.01
N TYR A 219 -23.66 -0.13 -4.00
CA TYR A 219 -23.50 -0.55 -5.39
C TYR A 219 -22.06 -0.35 -5.85
N ALA A 220 -21.57 -1.28 -6.67
CA ALA A 220 -20.32 -1.15 -7.39
C ALA A 220 -20.43 -1.83 -8.75
N ALA A 221 -19.65 -1.35 -9.71
CA ALA A 221 -19.47 -2.02 -11.00
C ALA A 221 -18.40 -3.13 -10.87
N ALA A 222 -17.87 -3.62 -11.99
CA ALA A 222 -16.66 -4.45 -12.01
C ALA A 222 -15.79 -4.00 -13.20
N CYS A 223 -15.41 -2.72 -13.19
CA CYS A 223 -14.92 -2.04 -14.37
C CYS A 223 -13.62 -2.62 -14.94
N ASP A 224 -13.48 -2.55 -16.26
CA ASP A 224 -12.19 -2.58 -16.95
C ASP A 224 -12.07 -1.35 -17.86
N ALA A 225 -10.84 -0.88 -18.06
CA ALA A 225 -10.60 0.40 -18.74
C ALA A 225 -9.39 0.38 -19.67
N TYR A 226 -9.52 1.10 -20.78
CA TYR A 226 -8.42 1.46 -21.67
C TYR A 226 -7.87 2.84 -21.31
N PHE A 227 -6.54 2.94 -21.33
CA PHE A 227 -5.80 4.19 -21.31
C PHE A 227 -4.85 4.20 -22.52
N TYR A 228 -4.44 5.37 -22.97
CA TYR A 228 -3.55 5.48 -24.11
C TYR A 228 -2.59 6.66 -23.99
N ILE A 229 -1.42 6.54 -24.62
CA ILE A 229 -0.54 7.69 -24.83
C ILE A 229 -1.10 8.49 -26.00
N SER A 230 -1.63 9.68 -25.68
CA SER A 230 -2.23 10.61 -26.63
C SER A 230 -1.19 11.10 -27.65
N PRO A 231 -1.39 10.91 -28.97
CA PRO A 231 -0.44 11.36 -29.99
C PRO A 231 -0.20 12.88 -29.97
N SER A 232 -1.20 13.67 -29.61
CA SER A 232 -1.11 15.14 -29.60
C SER A 232 -0.37 15.71 -28.39
N SER A 233 -0.45 15.05 -27.23
CA SER A 233 0.11 15.58 -25.97
C SER A 233 1.26 14.75 -25.39
N GLY A 234 1.41 13.49 -25.82
CA GLY A 234 2.31 12.50 -25.24
C GLY A 234 1.91 12.06 -23.82
N ARG A 235 0.75 12.47 -23.32
CA ARG A 235 0.27 12.13 -21.97
C ARG A 235 -0.51 10.82 -21.99
N LEU A 236 -0.46 10.09 -20.89
CA LEU A 236 -1.39 8.99 -20.64
C LEU A 236 -2.77 9.59 -20.33
N LEU A 237 -3.80 9.20 -21.09
CA LEU A 237 -5.18 9.64 -20.90
C LEU A 237 -6.14 8.43 -20.91
N PRO A 238 -7.30 8.50 -20.25
CA PRO A 238 -8.32 7.47 -20.37
C PRO A 238 -8.95 7.46 -21.76
N LEU A 239 -9.40 6.28 -22.19
CA LEU A 239 -9.97 6.09 -23.53
C LEU A 239 -11.37 5.46 -23.50
N ALA A 240 -11.56 4.42 -22.69
CA ALA A 240 -12.87 3.79 -22.52
C ALA A 240 -12.97 3.05 -21.19
N ILE A 241 -14.17 2.97 -20.61
CA ILE A 241 -14.48 2.24 -19.38
C ILE A 241 -15.70 1.36 -19.63
N ARG A 242 -15.62 0.08 -19.31
CA ARG A 242 -16.74 -0.88 -19.42
C ARG A 242 -17.14 -1.38 -18.04
N THR A 243 -18.44 -1.44 -17.75
CA THR A 243 -18.93 -1.71 -16.39
C THR A 243 -18.92 -3.18 -15.97
N ASN A 244 -19.01 -4.12 -16.92
CA ASN A 244 -19.09 -5.58 -16.70
C ASN A 244 -20.26 -6.09 -15.84
N VAL A 245 -21.21 -5.20 -15.51
CA VAL A 245 -22.42 -5.50 -14.74
C VAL A 245 -23.65 -4.91 -15.42
N GLY A 246 -24.84 -5.43 -15.08
CA GLY A 246 -26.10 -4.97 -15.65
C GLY A 246 -26.11 -5.05 -17.18
N ARG A 247 -26.25 -3.91 -17.86
CA ARG A 247 -26.27 -3.82 -19.34
C ARG A 247 -24.87 -3.77 -19.96
N ASN A 248 -23.81 -3.90 -19.16
CA ASN A 248 -22.41 -3.91 -19.60
C ASN A 248 -22.05 -2.72 -20.50
N LEU A 249 -22.43 -1.52 -20.06
CA LEU A 249 -22.26 -0.30 -20.83
C LEU A 249 -20.77 0.03 -20.98
N ILE A 250 -20.41 0.57 -22.14
CA ILE A 250 -19.08 1.09 -22.45
C ILE A 250 -19.19 2.61 -22.58
N TYR A 251 -18.39 3.32 -21.80
CA TYR A 251 -18.30 4.77 -21.77
C TYR A 251 -16.97 5.24 -22.34
N THR A 252 -16.97 6.41 -22.96
CA THR A 252 -15.79 7.07 -23.53
C THR A 252 -15.83 8.57 -23.25
N PRO A 253 -14.72 9.31 -23.39
CA PRO A 253 -14.73 10.78 -23.35
C PRO A 253 -15.67 11.45 -24.38
N ALA A 254 -16.15 10.74 -25.40
CA ALA A 254 -17.11 11.27 -26.37
C ALA A 254 -18.58 11.19 -25.90
N ASP A 255 -18.86 10.52 -24.78
CA ASP A 255 -20.19 10.51 -24.16
C ASP A 255 -20.51 11.85 -23.48
N LYS A 256 -21.74 12.00 -22.99
CA LYS A 256 -22.12 13.18 -22.20
C LYS A 256 -21.15 13.34 -21.01
N PRO A 257 -20.74 14.59 -20.66
CA PRO A 257 -19.80 14.82 -19.56
C PRO A 257 -20.20 14.14 -18.24
N SER A 258 -21.49 14.12 -17.92
CA SER A 258 -22.02 13.45 -16.72
C SER A 258 -21.91 11.93 -16.78
N ASP A 259 -22.23 11.30 -17.92
CA ASP A 259 -22.08 9.86 -18.12
C ASP A 259 -20.61 9.44 -18.01
N TRP A 260 -19.70 10.22 -18.62
CA TRP A 260 -18.27 9.94 -18.57
C TRP A 260 -17.69 10.14 -17.16
N LEU A 261 -18.07 11.20 -16.46
CA LEU A 261 -17.65 11.44 -15.08
C LEU A 261 -18.13 10.32 -14.14
N LEU A 262 -19.37 9.87 -14.27
CA LEU A 262 -19.88 8.74 -13.49
C LEU A 262 -19.14 7.44 -13.83
N ALA A 263 -18.76 7.22 -15.09
CA ALA A 263 -17.94 6.07 -15.48
C ALA A 263 -16.56 6.07 -14.81
N LYS A 264 -15.91 7.24 -14.72
CA LYS A 264 -14.66 7.40 -13.97
C LYS A 264 -14.86 7.12 -12.48
N MET A 265 -15.92 7.64 -11.86
CA MET A 265 -16.25 7.34 -10.46
C MET A 265 -16.55 5.85 -10.23
N MET A 266 -17.27 5.18 -11.14
CA MET A 266 -17.49 3.73 -11.09
C MET A 266 -16.16 2.96 -11.13
N PHE A 267 -15.25 3.35 -12.02
CA PHE A 267 -13.91 2.78 -12.06
C PHE A 267 -13.14 3.04 -10.76
N ASN A 268 -13.19 4.26 -10.21
CA ASN A 268 -12.50 4.60 -8.96
C ASN A 268 -13.04 3.82 -7.76
N VAL A 269 -14.33 3.50 -7.69
CA VAL A 269 -14.88 2.56 -6.68
C VAL A 269 -14.18 1.20 -6.77
N ASN A 270 -14.06 0.64 -7.98
CA ASN A 270 -13.42 -0.64 -8.21
C ASN A 270 -11.92 -0.58 -7.90
N ASP A 271 -11.26 0.48 -8.32
CA ASP A 271 -9.82 0.61 -8.17
C ASP A 271 -9.41 0.91 -6.72
N PHE A 272 -10.17 1.74 -6.00
CA PHE A 272 -9.96 1.98 -4.57
C PHE A 272 -10.07 0.67 -3.78
N PHE A 273 -11.11 -0.14 -4.03
CA PHE A 273 -11.23 -1.49 -3.45
C PHE A 273 -10.04 -2.38 -3.80
N HIS A 274 -9.62 -2.41 -5.07
CA HIS A 274 -8.43 -3.16 -5.46
C HIS A 274 -7.20 -2.71 -4.67
N GLY A 275 -6.93 -1.40 -4.61
CA GLY A 275 -5.78 -0.85 -3.87
C GLY A 275 -5.76 -1.32 -2.41
N GLN A 276 -6.91 -1.30 -1.73
CA GLN A 276 -7.00 -1.70 -0.33
C GLN A 276 -6.73 -3.20 -0.09
N PHE A 277 -7.18 -4.09 -0.97
CA PHE A 277 -7.00 -5.53 -0.74
C PHE A 277 -5.79 -6.12 -1.48
N HIS A 278 -5.29 -5.42 -2.50
CA HIS A 278 -4.00 -5.70 -3.10
C HIS A 278 -2.85 -5.36 -2.16
N HIS A 279 -2.86 -4.20 -1.46
CA HIS A 279 -1.74 -3.89 -0.56
C HIS A 279 -1.69 -4.90 0.60
N LEU A 280 -2.83 -5.30 1.17
CA LEU A 280 -2.88 -6.35 2.18
C LEU A 280 -2.16 -7.63 1.71
N ALA A 281 -2.39 -8.03 0.47
CA ALA A 281 -1.73 -9.19 -0.13
C ALA A 281 -0.26 -8.95 -0.51
N ASN A 282 0.07 -7.80 -1.09
CA ASN A 282 1.39 -7.50 -1.67
C ASN A 282 2.43 -7.04 -0.63
N THR A 283 1.99 -6.39 0.45
CA THR A 283 2.87 -5.88 1.49
C THR A 283 2.80 -6.77 2.73
N HIS A 284 1.66 -6.78 3.43
CA HIS A 284 1.51 -7.49 4.70
C HIS A 284 1.74 -9.00 4.55
N TYR A 285 0.94 -9.69 3.72
CA TYR A 285 1.06 -11.14 3.56
C TYR A 285 2.44 -11.60 3.06
N VAL A 286 2.98 -10.94 2.03
CA VAL A 286 4.30 -11.30 1.46
C VAL A 286 5.39 -11.16 2.51
N THR A 287 5.48 -10.01 3.19
CA THR A 287 6.57 -9.74 4.13
C THR A 287 6.44 -10.56 5.41
N GLU A 288 5.23 -10.78 5.93
CA GLU A 288 4.97 -11.64 7.08
C GLU A 288 5.46 -13.07 6.86
N VAL A 289 5.21 -13.68 5.69
CA VAL A 289 5.66 -15.05 5.40
C VAL A 289 7.17 -15.14 5.32
N MET A 290 7.80 -14.17 4.64
CA MET A 290 9.27 -14.10 4.53
C MET A 290 9.92 -13.96 5.91
N TYR A 291 9.31 -13.16 6.79
CA TYR A 291 9.80 -12.91 8.13
C TYR A 291 9.58 -14.09 9.08
N GLN A 292 8.43 -14.76 9.03
CA GLN A 292 8.19 -16.00 9.80
C GLN A 292 9.26 -17.06 9.48
N ALA A 293 9.57 -17.25 8.19
CA ALA A 293 10.63 -18.16 7.78
C ALA A 293 12.01 -17.75 8.34
N ALA A 294 12.31 -16.45 8.35
CA ALA A 294 13.57 -15.92 8.89
C ALA A 294 13.68 -16.13 10.42
N ILE A 295 12.63 -15.84 11.18
CA ILE A 295 12.60 -16.04 12.64
C ILE A 295 12.96 -17.48 13.00
N ARG A 296 12.43 -18.45 12.24
CA ARG A 296 12.59 -19.88 12.45
C ARG A 296 13.94 -20.46 12.00
N THR A 297 14.81 -19.67 11.38
CA THR A 297 16.02 -20.21 10.73
C THR A 297 17.28 -19.39 10.93
N LEU A 298 17.17 -18.08 11.17
CA LEU A 298 18.30 -17.22 11.47
C LEU A 298 18.47 -17.10 12.98
N SER A 299 19.70 -17.04 13.47
CA SER A 299 19.99 -16.71 14.87
C SER A 299 19.52 -15.28 15.20
N ASP A 300 19.18 -15.02 16.47
CA ASP A 300 18.90 -13.65 16.93
C ASP A 300 20.13 -12.74 16.88
N ASP A 301 21.33 -13.32 16.77
CA ASP A 301 22.59 -12.62 16.53
C ASP A 301 22.92 -12.45 15.04
N HIS A 302 22.09 -13.01 14.14
CA HIS A 302 22.32 -12.90 12.71
C HIS A 302 21.94 -11.48 12.24
N PRO A 303 22.85 -10.74 11.56
CA PRO A 303 22.63 -9.35 11.19
C PRO A 303 21.42 -9.17 10.26
N VAL A 304 21.15 -10.14 9.37
CA VAL A 304 19.97 -10.09 8.48
C VAL A 304 18.66 -10.18 9.28
N LEU A 305 18.59 -11.01 10.34
CA LEU A 305 17.38 -11.09 11.15
C LEU A 305 17.15 -9.79 11.93
N ALA A 306 18.22 -9.12 12.37
CA ALA A 306 18.12 -7.82 13.03
C ALA A 306 17.50 -6.74 12.12
N ILE A 307 17.93 -6.67 10.87
CA ILE A 307 17.34 -5.76 9.86
C ILE A 307 15.87 -6.11 9.60
N LEU A 308 15.54 -7.40 9.46
CA LEU A 308 14.14 -7.83 9.26
C LEU A 308 13.28 -7.51 10.48
N LYS A 309 13.77 -7.75 11.71
CA LYS A 309 13.10 -7.35 12.96
C LYS A 309 12.78 -5.87 13.00
N ARG A 310 13.75 -5.03 12.61
CA ARG A 310 13.52 -3.58 12.47
C ARG A 310 12.41 -3.31 11.47
N LEU A 311 12.51 -3.80 10.24
CA LEU A 311 11.54 -3.50 9.18
C LEU A 311 10.12 -4.01 9.46
N MET A 312 9.99 -5.08 10.25
CA MET A 312 8.73 -5.75 10.57
C MET A 312 8.13 -5.33 11.92
N PHE A 313 8.58 -4.21 12.49
CA PHE A 313 8.06 -3.67 13.75
C PHE A 313 6.53 -3.51 13.72
N GLY A 314 5.83 -4.21 14.62
CA GLY A 314 4.38 -4.16 14.77
C GLY A 314 3.58 -4.90 13.69
N ALA A 315 4.23 -5.49 12.69
CA ALA A 315 3.56 -5.99 11.49
C ALA A 315 2.53 -7.09 11.79
N PHE A 316 2.83 -8.01 12.73
CA PHE A 316 1.90 -9.11 13.03
C PHE A 316 0.65 -8.68 13.81
N GLY A 317 0.60 -7.43 14.31
CA GLY A 317 -0.56 -6.87 14.99
C GLY A 317 -1.66 -6.37 14.04
N VAL A 318 -1.32 -6.14 12.76
CA VAL A 318 -2.24 -5.53 11.79
C VAL A 318 -3.37 -6.48 11.37
N ARG A 319 -3.07 -7.74 11.04
CA ARG A 319 -4.10 -8.71 10.62
C ARG A 319 -5.14 -9.02 11.71
N PRO A 320 -4.77 -9.22 12.99
CA PRO A 320 -5.74 -9.31 14.09
C PRO A 320 -6.66 -8.09 14.16
N LEU A 321 -6.10 -6.88 14.05
CA LEU A 321 -6.88 -5.65 14.03
C LEU A 321 -7.84 -5.61 12.83
N ALA A 322 -7.33 -5.88 11.62
CA ALA A 322 -8.14 -5.91 10.40
C ALA A 322 -9.33 -6.89 10.50
N LEU A 323 -9.11 -8.08 11.07
CA LEU A 323 -10.19 -9.03 11.35
C LEU A 323 -11.22 -8.44 12.33
N ALA A 324 -10.76 -7.78 13.39
CA ALA A 324 -11.60 -7.24 14.46
C ALA A 324 -12.44 -6.01 14.04
N ILE A 325 -11.98 -5.19 13.08
CA ILE A 325 -12.67 -3.94 12.71
C ILE A 325 -13.04 -3.80 11.24
N LEU A 326 -12.37 -4.50 10.31
CA LEU A 326 -12.62 -4.39 8.87
C LEU A 326 -13.51 -5.52 8.35
N PHE A 327 -13.11 -6.78 8.59
CA PHE A 327 -13.70 -7.94 7.90
C PHE A 327 -14.89 -8.60 8.58
N ARG A 328 -15.06 -8.39 9.89
CA ARG A 328 -16.19 -8.93 10.63
C ARG A 328 -17.54 -8.45 10.06
N PRO A 329 -18.64 -9.20 10.28
CA PRO A 329 -19.98 -8.73 9.95
C PRO A 329 -20.26 -7.35 10.54
N ASN A 330 -20.82 -6.45 9.73
CA ASN A 330 -21.04 -5.04 10.04
C ASN A 330 -19.75 -4.27 10.37
N GLY A 331 -18.58 -4.77 9.97
CA GLY A 331 -17.31 -4.05 10.05
C GLY A 331 -17.23 -2.90 9.04
N THR A 332 -16.08 -2.22 9.04
CA THR A 332 -15.82 -1.05 8.18
C THR A 332 -16.07 -1.35 6.70
N VAL A 333 -15.69 -2.54 6.23
CA VAL A 333 -15.86 -2.91 4.81
C VAL A 333 -17.35 -3.04 4.46
N ASP A 334 -18.13 -3.74 5.28
CA ASP A 334 -19.58 -3.90 5.09
C ASP A 334 -20.33 -2.55 5.09
N GLN A 335 -19.85 -1.58 5.86
CA GLN A 335 -20.49 -0.27 6.04
C GLN A 335 -20.23 0.72 4.89
N PHE A 336 -19.10 0.61 4.19
CA PHE A 336 -18.65 1.65 3.26
C PHE A 336 -18.36 1.17 1.84
N PHE A 337 -18.12 -0.13 1.62
CA PHE A 337 -17.81 -0.67 0.30
C PHE A 337 -19.02 -1.36 -0.34
N GLY A 338 -18.95 -1.54 -1.67
CA GLY A 338 -19.95 -2.28 -2.43
C GLY A 338 -19.93 -3.80 -2.19
N TRP A 339 -18.94 -4.33 -1.46
CA TRP A 339 -18.80 -5.76 -1.18
C TRP A 339 -18.52 -6.05 0.28
N ARG A 340 -18.91 -7.24 0.74
CA ARG A 340 -18.77 -7.66 2.13
C ARG A 340 -17.32 -7.84 2.55
N GLY A 341 -17.03 -7.60 3.84
CA GLY A 341 -15.73 -7.82 4.47
C GLY A 341 -15.19 -9.23 4.29
N SER A 342 -16.04 -10.25 4.40
CA SER A 342 -15.66 -11.64 4.13
C SER A 342 -15.21 -11.87 2.69
N SER A 343 -15.83 -11.19 1.72
CA SER A 343 -15.42 -11.27 0.31
C SER A 343 -14.11 -10.52 0.06
N ALA A 344 -13.87 -9.42 0.78
CA ALA A 344 -12.61 -8.69 0.69
C ALA A 344 -11.41 -9.51 1.20
N ALA A 345 -11.57 -10.23 2.32
CA ALA A 345 -10.56 -11.17 2.81
C ALA A 345 -10.24 -12.27 1.76
N VAL A 346 -11.27 -12.90 1.19
CA VAL A 346 -11.11 -13.91 0.12
C VAL A 346 -10.47 -13.32 -1.13
N PHE A 347 -10.76 -12.06 -1.45
CA PHE A 347 -10.15 -11.36 -2.58
C PHE A 347 -8.65 -11.15 -2.37
N ALA A 348 -8.22 -10.66 -1.20
CA ALA A 348 -6.80 -10.51 -0.86
C ALA A 348 -6.07 -11.87 -0.91
N GLU A 349 -6.67 -12.92 -0.36
CA GLU A 349 -6.12 -14.28 -0.42
C GLU A 349 -5.95 -14.78 -1.86
N LYS A 350 -6.92 -14.54 -2.74
CA LYS A 350 -6.81 -14.91 -4.16
C LYS A 350 -5.72 -14.11 -4.88
N LEU A 351 -5.58 -12.82 -4.59
CA LEU A 351 -4.49 -12.01 -5.15
C LEU A 351 -3.12 -12.53 -4.71
N TYR A 352 -3.00 -12.94 -3.44
CA TYR A 352 -1.77 -13.55 -2.93
C TYR A 352 -1.50 -14.91 -3.61
N SER A 353 -2.41 -15.87 -3.46
CA SER A 353 -2.25 -17.26 -3.90
C SER A 353 -2.10 -17.44 -5.41
N SER A 354 -2.70 -16.56 -6.22
CA SER A 354 -2.53 -16.58 -7.68
C SER A 354 -1.16 -16.09 -8.16
N GLY A 355 -0.33 -15.53 -7.26
CA GLY A 355 0.93 -14.89 -7.60
C GLY A 355 0.78 -13.48 -8.18
N TYR A 356 -0.43 -12.94 -8.30
CA TYR A 356 -0.62 -11.56 -8.75
C TYR A 356 0.05 -10.56 -7.79
N ALA A 357 -0.28 -10.68 -6.49
CA ALA A 357 0.35 -9.92 -5.41
C ALA A 357 1.45 -10.72 -4.69
N GLY A 358 1.27 -12.04 -4.54
CA GLY A 358 2.12 -12.86 -3.66
C GLY A 358 3.49 -13.26 -4.24
N ASP A 359 3.71 -13.14 -5.54
CA ASP A 359 4.94 -13.58 -6.19
C ASP A 359 6.12 -12.65 -5.90
N VAL A 360 7.07 -13.11 -5.09
CA VAL A 360 8.18 -12.29 -4.58
C VAL A 360 9.11 -11.82 -5.70
N GLN A 361 9.69 -12.73 -6.48
CA GLN A 361 10.72 -12.35 -7.46
C GLN A 361 10.15 -11.59 -8.66
N ASN A 362 8.95 -11.96 -9.13
CA ASN A 362 8.32 -11.20 -10.19
C ASN A 362 7.86 -9.84 -9.65
N ASN A 363 7.48 -9.71 -8.39
CA ASN A 363 7.05 -8.42 -7.83
C ASN A 363 8.16 -7.55 -7.24
N TYR A 364 9.44 -7.92 -7.38
CA TYR A 364 10.54 -6.98 -7.19
C TYR A 364 10.26 -5.67 -7.92
N PHE A 365 10.43 -4.54 -7.22
CA PHE A 365 9.93 -3.23 -7.65
C PHE A 365 10.15 -2.94 -9.15
N LEU A 366 11.40 -2.94 -9.61
CA LEU A 366 11.70 -2.67 -11.02
C LEU A 366 11.32 -3.82 -11.97
N THR A 367 11.37 -5.07 -11.50
CA THR A 367 10.92 -6.24 -12.28
C THR A 367 9.42 -6.16 -12.57
N ASN A 368 8.62 -5.79 -11.58
CA ASN A 368 7.17 -5.62 -11.71
C ASN A 368 6.82 -4.54 -12.72
N LEU A 369 7.44 -3.35 -12.61
CA LEU A 369 7.18 -2.24 -13.52
C LEU A 369 7.58 -2.56 -14.97
N ARG A 370 8.71 -3.25 -15.18
CA ARG A 370 9.14 -3.71 -16.49
C ARG A 370 8.20 -4.77 -17.06
N ARG A 371 7.80 -5.76 -16.26
CA ARG A 371 6.87 -6.82 -16.69
C ARG A 371 5.53 -6.25 -17.14
N ARG A 372 5.05 -5.20 -16.47
CA ARG A 372 3.82 -4.48 -16.86
C ARG A 372 4.03 -3.48 -18.00
N GLY A 373 5.24 -3.35 -18.53
CA GLY A 373 5.57 -2.47 -19.66
C GLY A 373 5.52 -0.97 -19.33
N LEU A 374 5.65 -0.61 -18.05
CA LEU A 374 5.55 0.78 -17.59
C LEU A 374 6.89 1.51 -17.63
N ILE A 375 8.00 0.78 -17.49
CA ILE A 375 9.38 1.29 -17.65
C ILE A 375 10.17 0.35 -18.56
N ASP A 376 11.21 0.87 -19.23
CA ASP A 376 12.13 0.14 -20.10
C ASP A 376 11.41 -0.77 -21.13
N SER A 377 10.20 -0.38 -21.56
CA SER A 377 9.42 -1.16 -22.52
C SER A 377 10.07 -1.10 -23.89
N ARG A 378 10.24 -2.26 -24.53
CA ARG A 378 10.68 -2.37 -25.94
C ARG A 378 9.56 -2.08 -26.93
N VAL A 379 8.35 -1.81 -26.44
CA VAL A 379 7.14 -1.60 -27.23
C VAL A 379 6.49 -0.28 -26.85
N GLY A 380 6.27 0.57 -27.86
CA GLY A 380 5.64 1.88 -27.73
C GLY A 380 6.51 2.92 -27.01
N PRO A 381 6.03 4.17 -26.95
CA PRO A 381 6.77 5.25 -26.29
C PRO A 381 6.79 5.09 -24.77
N PRO A 382 7.83 5.63 -24.08
CA PRO A 382 7.87 5.67 -22.63
C PRO A 382 6.73 6.54 -22.08
N LEU A 383 6.30 6.26 -20.85
CA LEU A 383 5.41 7.16 -20.11
C LEU A 383 6.16 8.46 -19.84
N LYS A 384 5.55 9.61 -20.18
CA LYS A 384 6.16 10.92 -19.98
C LYS A 384 6.36 11.26 -18.50
N ASN A 385 5.42 10.84 -17.66
CA ASN A 385 5.44 11.03 -16.22
C ASN A 385 4.96 9.74 -15.54
N PHE A 386 5.67 9.29 -14.52
CA PHE A 386 5.27 8.18 -13.65
C PHE A 386 5.63 8.51 -12.19
N PRO A 387 4.83 9.34 -11.51
CA PRO A 387 5.18 9.93 -10.21
C PRO A 387 5.48 8.91 -9.11
N PHE A 388 4.73 7.80 -9.03
CA PHE A 388 5.06 6.72 -8.08
C PHE A 388 6.46 6.15 -8.33
N HIS A 389 6.80 5.82 -9.58
CA HIS A 389 8.12 5.29 -9.92
C HIS A 389 9.22 6.31 -9.63
N GLU A 390 9.03 7.57 -10.04
CA GLU A 390 9.98 8.66 -9.83
C GLU A 390 10.33 8.84 -8.35
N ASP A 391 9.32 8.78 -7.48
CA ASP A 391 9.50 8.99 -6.04
C ASP A 391 10.02 7.75 -5.33
N ALA A 392 9.37 6.61 -5.58
CA ALA A 392 9.75 5.35 -4.96
C ALA A 392 11.16 4.91 -5.38
N LEU A 393 11.61 5.25 -6.60
CA LEU A 393 12.98 4.93 -7.06
C LEU A 393 14.06 5.65 -6.27
N VAL A 394 13.84 6.91 -5.86
CA VAL A 394 14.81 7.65 -5.05
C VAL A 394 14.97 6.99 -3.69
N ILE A 395 13.86 6.63 -3.05
CA ILE A 395 13.83 5.91 -1.76
C ILE A 395 14.46 4.53 -1.94
N TYR A 396 14.04 3.77 -2.95
CA TYR A 396 14.53 2.42 -3.25
C TYR A 396 16.04 2.41 -3.45
N ASN A 397 16.61 3.37 -4.18
CA ASN A 397 18.05 3.48 -4.39
C ASN A 397 18.81 3.80 -3.10
N ALA A 398 18.23 4.62 -2.21
CA ALA A 398 18.84 4.90 -0.91
C ALA A 398 18.83 3.66 -0.02
N ILE A 399 17.71 2.91 0.03
CA ILE A 399 17.62 1.61 0.69
C ILE A 399 18.64 0.65 0.10
N ALA A 400 18.73 0.54 -1.24
CA ALA A 400 19.66 -0.36 -1.92
C ALA A 400 21.11 -0.04 -1.58
N LYS A 401 21.48 1.25 -1.46
CA LYS A 401 22.82 1.67 -1.06
C LYS A 401 23.11 1.29 0.39
N PHE A 402 22.16 1.49 1.31
CA PHE A 402 22.28 1.02 2.68
C PHE A 402 22.47 -0.51 2.73
N MET A 403 21.60 -1.26 2.05
CA MET A 403 21.66 -2.73 2.00
C MET A 403 22.96 -3.24 1.36
N THR A 404 23.48 -2.54 0.36
CA THR A 404 24.77 -2.87 -0.26
C THR A 404 25.92 -2.72 0.73
N ALA A 405 25.98 -1.60 1.44
CA ALA A 405 27.01 -1.38 2.47
C ALA A 405 26.90 -2.40 3.60
N PHE A 406 25.68 -2.65 4.07
CA PHE A 406 25.36 -3.67 5.06
C PHE A 406 25.85 -5.06 4.62
N VAL A 407 25.35 -5.59 3.50
CA VAL A 407 25.70 -6.93 3.02
C VAL A 407 27.20 -7.06 2.74
N ASN A 408 27.82 -6.09 2.06
CA ASN A 408 29.26 -6.16 1.76
C ASN A 408 30.15 -6.07 3.00
N SER A 409 29.66 -5.49 4.10
CA SER A 409 30.42 -5.37 5.35
C SER A 409 30.40 -6.66 6.19
N TYR A 410 29.36 -7.48 6.05
CA TYR A 410 29.27 -8.78 6.74
C TYR A 410 29.76 -9.94 5.86
N TYR A 411 29.54 -9.88 4.55
CA TYR A 411 29.92 -10.95 3.61
C TYR A 411 31.07 -10.52 2.71
N SER A 412 32.22 -11.19 2.87
CA SER A 412 33.45 -10.89 2.11
C SER A 412 33.35 -11.23 0.61
N SER A 413 32.46 -12.16 0.23
CA SER A 413 32.31 -12.62 -1.15
C SER A 413 30.90 -13.16 -1.42
N ASP A 414 30.59 -13.41 -2.68
CA ASP A 414 29.37 -14.12 -3.09
C ASP A 414 29.33 -15.54 -2.55
N GLY A 415 30.49 -16.21 -2.47
CA GLY A 415 30.63 -17.52 -1.84
C GLY A 415 30.29 -17.51 -0.35
N ALA A 416 30.60 -16.43 0.38
CA ALA A 416 30.22 -16.30 1.79
C ALA A 416 28.69 -16.26 1.97
N VAL A 417 27.97 -15.56 1.08
CA VAL A 417 26.49 -15.58 1.09
C VAL A 417 25.96 -16.96 0.73
N ALA A 418 26.51 -17.56 -0.34
CA ALA A 418 26.04 -18.86 -0.82
C ALA A 418 26.26 -20.01 0.18
N ASN A 419 27.31 -19.90 1.01
CA ASN A 419 27.68 -20.92 1.99
C ASN A 419 27.17 -20.66 3.40
N ASP A 420 26.54 -19.51 3.66
CA ASP A 420 25.93 -19.22 4.97
C ASP A 420 24.81 -20.25 5.27
N PRO A 421 24.99 -21.12 6.29
CA PRO A 421 24.05 -22.18 6.58
C PRO A 421 22.70 -21.65 7.07
N GLU A 422 22.67 -20.52 7.79
CA GLU A 422 21.44 -19.93 8.30
C GLU A 422 20.64 -19.30 7.16
N LEU A 423 21.30 -18.57 6.24
CA LEU A 423 20.62 -18.06 5.04
C LEU A 423 20.08 -19.19 4.17
N ARG A 424 20.84 -20.26 3.95
CA ARG A 424 20.36 -21.43 3.20
C ARG A 424 19.14 -22.07 3.85
N ALA A 425 19.12 -22.15 5.19
CA ALA A 425 17.96 -22.63 5.93
C ALA A 425 16.76 -21.69 5.76
N TRP A 426 16.95 -20.38 5.83
CA TRP A 426 15.89 -19.40 5.56
C TRP A 426 15.29 -19.56 4.17
N ILE A 427 16.13 -19.70 3.15
CA ILE A 427 15.67 -19.92 1.78
C ILE A 427 14.88 -21.22 1.63
N ALA A 428 15.36 -22.31 2.23
CA ALA A 428 14.68 -23.60 2.20
C ALA A 428 13.34 -23.56 2.96
N GLU A 429 13.31 -22.92 4.13
CA GLU A 429 12.13 -22.77 4.96
C GLU A 429 11.05 -21.93 4.26
N ALA A 430 11.46 -20.83 3.62
CA ALA A 430 10.56 -19.94 2.88
C ALA A 430 9.90 -20.66 1.69
N ASN A 431 10.66 -21.43 0.91
CA ASN A 431 10.13 -22.21 -0.22
C ASN A 431 9.38 -23.48 0.20
N GLY A 432 9.63 -23.98 1.42
CA GLY A 432 9.05 -25.23 1.93
C GLY A 432 7.93 -24.98 2.93
N PRO A 433 8.15 -25.14 4.25
CA PRO A 433 7.13 -24.96 5.27
C PRO A 433 6.35 -23.64 5.22
N ALA A 434 7.01 -22.51 4.96
CA ALA A 434 6.36 -21.19 4.95
C ALA A 434 5.53 -20.93 3.67
N ARG A 435 5.80 -21.68 2.59
CA ARG A 435 5.10 -21.60 1.31
C ARG A 435 5.07 -20.18 0.70
N ALA A 436 6.18 -19.45 0.79
CA ALA A 436 6.33 -18.19 0.07
C ALA A 436 6.26 -18.41 -1.44
N ILE A 437 5.52 -17.55 -2.15
CA ILE A 437 5.26 -17.73 -3.59
C ILE A 437 6.42 -17.15 -4.40
N ASN A 438 7.04 -17.99 -5.22
CA ASN A 438 8.19 -17.65 -6.08
C ASN A 438 9.29 -16.88 -5.33
N PHE A 439 9.63 -17.37 -4.14
CA PHE A 439 10.77 -16.90 -3.37
C PHE A 439 12.08 -17.42 -4.01
N PRO A 440 13.22 -16.71 -3.88
CA PRO A 440 14.48 -17.20 -4.42
C PRO A 440 14.76 -18.64 -3.98
N ARG A 441 15.06 -19.54 -4.93
CA ARG A 441 15.37 -20.95 -4.60
C ARG A 441 16.75 -21.13 -3.96
N ARG A 442 17.65 -20.19 -4.21
CA ARG A 442 19.00 -20.09 -3.65
C ARG A 442 19.42 -18.62 -3.65
N LEU A 443 20.28 -18.23 -2.73
CA LEU A 443 21.06 -16.99 -2.80
C LEU A 443 22.50 -17.37 -3.15
N LYS A 444 22.97 -16.92 -4.31
CA LYS A 444 24.29 -17.23 -4.87
C LYS A 444 25.27 -16.06 -4.75
N SER A 445 24.77 -14.85 -4.49
CA SER A 445 25.59 -13.64 -4.49
C SER A 445 25.12 -12.61 -3.47
N ARG A 446 26.02 -11.69 -3.12
CA ARG A 446 25.71 -10.50 -2.32
C ARG A 446 24.64 -9.66 -3.00
N LYS A 447 24.70 -9.53 -4.32
CA LYS A 447 23.71 -8.78 -5.11
C LYS A 447 22.30 -9.33 -4.93
N GLU A 448 22.12 -10.65 -4.93
CA GLU A 448 20.79 -11.26 -4.75
C GLU A 448 20.24 -11.01 -3.34
N LEU A 449 21.08 -11.11 -2.30
CA LEU A 449 20.68 -10.79 -0.92
C LEU A 449 20.32 -9.30 -0.78
N VAL A 450 21.13 -8.39 -1.35
CA VAL A 450 20.85 -6.95 -1.39
C VAL A 450 19.49 -6.69 -2.03
N LEU A 451 19.20 -7.30 -3.19
CA LEU A 451 17.93 -7.11 -3.89
C LEU A 451 16.74 -7.59 -3.06
N LEU A 452 16.86 -8.76 -2.42
CA LEU A 452 15.81 -9.32 -1.56
C LEU A 452 15.50 -8.40 -0.37
N LEU A 453 16.52 -7.96 0.37
CA LEU A 453 16.34 -7.08 1.53
C LEU A 453 15.84 -5.69 1.16
N THR A 454 16.34 -5.14 0.04
CA THR A 454 15.86 -3.86 -0.50
C THR A 454 14.38 -3.97 -0.87
N HIS A 455 13.96 -5.10 -1.45
CA HIS A 455 12.56 -5.30 -1.80
C HIS A 455 11.66 -5.38 -0.56
N VAL A 456 12.07 -6.10 0.50
CA VAL A 456 11.30 -6.14 1.76
C VAL A 456 11.12 -4.73 2.33
N ALA A 457 12.21 -3.95 2.42
CA ALA A 457 12.15 -2.57 2.91
C ALA A 457 11.25 -1.69 2.02
N HIS A 458 11.25 -1.87 0.70
CA HIS A 458 10.33 -1.18 -0.21
C HIS A 458 8.86 -1.57 0.03
N LEU A 459 8.56 -2.84 0.28
CA LEU A 459 7.21 -3.31 0.52
C LEU A 459 6.61 -2.71 1.80
N VAL A 460 7.37 -2.70 2.90
CA VAL A 460 6.89 -2.17 4.19
C VAL A 460 6.85 -0.65 4.27
N SER A 461 7.55 0.05 3.36
CA SER A 461 7.57 1.51 3.30
C SER A 461 6.86 2.03 2.04
N SER A 462 7.60 2.31 0.96
CA SER A 462 7.06 3.03 -0.21
C SER A 462 5.85 2.34 -0.85
N SER A 463 5.84 1.01 -0.95
CA SER A 463 4.71 0.29 -1.54
C SER A 463 3.44 0.41 -0.70
N HIS A 464 3.56 0.33 0.62
CA HIS A 464 2.43 0.39 1.53
C HIS A 464 1.85 1.81 1.60
N HIS A 465 2.71 2.80 1.85
CA HIS A 465 2.28 4.19 2.08
C HIS A 465 1.79 4.90 0.81
N ALA A 466 2.23 4.47 -0.37
CA ALA A 466 1.71 4.97 -1.65
C ALA A 466 0.29 4.45 -1.98
N VAL A 467 -0.33 3.62 -1.15
CA VAL A 467 -1.69 3.08 -1.38
C VAL A 467 -2.59 3.22 -0.14
N ASN A 468 -2.01 3.17 1.05
CA ASN A 468 -2.72 3.21 2.34
C ASN A 468 -2.18 4.36 3.23
N THR A 469 -2.34 4.26 4.55
CA THR A 469 -1.87 5.20 5.56
C THR A 469 -2.42 6.62 5.31
N ASN A 470 -1.56 7.64 5.34
CA ASN A 470 -1.92 9.05 5.19
C ASN A 470 -2.57 9.35 3.83
N GLN A 471 -2.24 8.57 2.79
CA GLN A 471 -2.72 8.81 1.44
C GLN A 471 -4.24 8.71 1.32
N LEU A 472 -4.89 7.90 2.17
CA LEU A 472 -6.34 7.67 2.08
C LEU A 472 -7.11 8.98 2.25
N ILE A 473 -6.92 9.65 3.38
CA ILE A 473 -7.64 10.89 3.71
C ILE A 473 -7.09 12.12 2.97
N THR A 474 -5.80 12.14 2.63
CA THR A 474 -5.17 13.28 1.94
C THR A 474 -5.45 13.29 0.43
N GLY A 475 -5.78 12.15 -0.20
CA GLY A 475 -6.00 12.10 -1.64
C GLY A 475 -6.80 10.92 -2.16
N ALA A 476 -6.30 9.68 -1.99
CA ALA A 476 -6.82 8.51 -2.72
C ALA A 476 -8.27 8.13 -2.37
N GLY A 477 -8.77 8.55 -1.20
CA GLY A 477 -10.16 8.39 -0.76
C GLY A 477 -10.96 9.70 -0.77
N SER A 478 -10.47 10.75 -1.45
CA SER A 478 -11.13 12.05 -1.49
C SER A 478 -12.45 12.02 -2.26
N LEU A 479 -13.49 12.58 -1.65
CA LEU A 479 -14.80 12.77 -2.25
C LEU A 479 -14.85 14.13 -2.98
N PRO A 480 -15.61 14.23 -4.08
CA PRO A 480 -16.59 13.27 -4.58
C PRO A 480 -16.04 12.18 -5.51
N PHE A 481 -14.76 12.25 -5.91
CA PHE A 481 -14.26 11.52 -7.07
C PHE A 481 -13.80 10.08 -6.81
N ASN A 482 -13.37 9.79 -5.58
CA ASN A 482 -12.93 8.47 -5.16
C ASN A 482 -13.83 7.88 -4.06
N PRO A 483 -15.13 7.68 -4.31
CA PRO A 483 -16.02 7.07 -3.33
C PRO A 483 -15.71 5.56 -3.19
N SER A 484 -15.89 5.01 -1.99
CA SER A 484 -15.70 3.56 -1.74
C SER A 484 -16.85 2.70 -2.28
N ALA A 485 -18.00 3.30 -2.57
CA ALA A 485 -19.16 2.67 -3.17
C ALA A 485 -20.12 3.72 -3.76
N LEU A 486 -21.07 3.26 -4.58
CA LEU A 486 -22.19 4.06 -5.06
C LEU A 486 -23.45 3.79 -4.24
N TYR A 487 -24.32 4.81 -4.16
CA TYR A 487 -25.58 4.81 -3.40
C TYR A 487 -26.81 4.69 -4.29
N ARG A 488 -26.60 4.50 -5.59
CA ARG A 488 -27.63 4.15 -6.57
C ARG A 488 -27.19 3.00 -7.47
N PRO A 489 -28.14 2.21 -8.00
CA PRO A 489 -27.83 1.15 -8.96
C PRO A 489 -27.05 1.65 -10.17
N ILE A 490 -26.14 0.82 -10.67
CA ILE A 490 -25.41 1.09 -11.91
C ILE A 490 -26.40 1.37 -13.06
N PRO A 491 -26.24 2.46 -13.82
CA PRO A 491 -27.19 2.82 -14.88
C PRO A 491 -27.41 1.71 -15.91
N ARG A 492 -28.66 1.52 -16.32
CA ARG A 492 -29.04 0.58 -17.40
C ARG A 492 -28.98 1.19 -18.79
N ARG A 493 -28.89 2.52 -18.88
CA ARG A 493 -28.72 3.30 -20.13
C ARG A 493 -27.88 4.54 -19.84
N LYS A 494 -27.21 5.05 -20.87
CA LYS A 494 -26.59 6.38 -20.85
C LYS A 494 -27.65 7.48 -20.77
N GLY A 495 -27.24 8.68 -20.40
CA GLY A 495 -28.10 9.85 -20.27
C GLY A 495 -28.35 10.31 -18.83
N VAL A 496 -27.43 10.00 -17.90
CA VAL A 496 -27.48 10.56 -16.54
C VAL A 496 -27.34 12.08 -16.63
N LYS A 497 -28.21 12.82 -15.94
CA LYS A 497 -28.11 14.29 -15.90
C LYS A 497 -27.02 14.72 -14.92
N ALA A 498 -26.38 15.87 -15.19
CA ALA A 498 -25.34 16.41 -14.31
C ALA A 498 -25.87 16.65 -12.87
N GLU A 499 -27.09 17.18 -12.74
CA GLU A 499 -27.80 17.40 -11.47
C GLU A 499 -28.13 16.11 -10.68
N ASP A 500 -27.99 14.93 -11.30
CA ASP A 500 -28.24 13.64 -10.66
C ASP A 500 -26.98 12.97 -10.14
N LEU A 501 -25.77 13.46 -10.48
CA LEU A 501 -24.50 12.79 -10.14
C LEU A 501 -24.29 12.67 -8.64
N ALA A 502 -24.56 13.73 -7.87
CA ALA A 502 -24.46 13.72 -6.41
C ALA A 502 -25.35 12.65 -5.76
N LYS A 503 -26.43 12.23 -6.43
CA LYS A 503 -27.36 11.21 -5.93
C LYS A 503 -26.79 9.79 -6.00
N PHE A 504 -25.70 9.57 -6.75
CA PHE A 504 -24.97 8.30 -6.77
C PHE A 504 -23.93 8.18 -5.65
N LEU A 505 -23.68 9.26 -4.92
CA LEU A 505 -22.63 9.36 -3.92
C LEU A 505 -23.20 9.30 -2.48
N PRO A 506 -22.36 9.02 -1.47
CA PRO A 506 -22.80 8.92 -0.08
C PRO A 506 -23.43 10.22 0.45
N PRO A 507 -24.47 10.13 1.31
CA PRO A 507 -25.00 11.32 1.98
C PRO A 507 -23.97 11.93 2.97
N PRO A 508 -24.09 13.21 3.36
CA PRO A 508 -23.07 13.92 4.13
C PRO A 508 -22.65 13.23 5.43
N ALA A 509 -23.61 12.79 6.25
CA ALA A 509 -23.32 12.09 7.51
C ALA A 509 -22.55 10.78 7.29
N GLN A 510 -22.81 10.09 6.18
CA GLN A 510 -22.07 8.90 5.80
C GLN A 510 -20.65 9.23 5.31
N CYS A 511 -20.49 10.36 4.62
CA CYS A 511 -19.17 10.87 4.23
C CYS A 511 -18.30 11.14 5.46
N VAL A 512 -18.85 11.73 6.53
CA VAL A 512 -18.11 11.96 7.78
C VAL A 512 -17.61 10.65 8.38
N LYS A 513 -18.44 9.60 8.41
CA LYS A 513 -18.02 8.27 8.91
C LYS A 513 -16.96 7.63 8.02
N MET A 514 -17.05 7.80 6.71
CA MET A 514 -16.03 7.32 5.77
C MET A 514 -14.70 8.05 5.97
N LEU A 515 -14.72 9.38 6.09
CA LEU A 515 -13.53 10.19 6.34
C LEU A 515 -12.91 9.90 7.71
N GLN A 516 -13.73 9.69 8.74
CA GLN A 516 -13.27 9.18 10.02
C GLN A 516 -12.55 7.83 9.85
N SER A 517 -13.12 6.90 9.09
CA SER A 517 -12.45 5.63 8.83
C SER A 517 -11.10 5.84 8.13
N GLN A 518 -11.00 6.77 7.17
CA GLN A 518 -9.72 7.08 6.51
C GLN A 518 -8.72 7.76 7.46
N ALA A 519 -9.19 8.64 8.36
CA ALA A 519 -8.38 9.28 9.39
C ALA A 519 -7.76 8.25 10.37
N ASN A 520 -8.47 7.16 10.69
CA ASN A 520 -7.95 6.08 11.54
C ASN A 520 -6.74 5.35 10.91
N PHE A 521 -6.65 5.31 9.58
CA PHE A 521 -5.48 4.78 8.87
C PHE A 521 -4.31 5.78 8.84
N ALA A 522 -4.57 7.07 9.05
CA ALA A 522 -3.51 8.07 9.03
C ALA A 522 -2.58 7.91 10.25
N ARG A 523 -1.35 8.40 10.10
CA ARG A 523 -0.29 8.46 11.10
C ARG A 523 0.35 9.85 11.14
N PRO A 524 -0.44 10.93 11.30
CA PRO A 524 0.09 12.30 11.33
C PRO A 524 1.05 12.51 12.52
N LEU A 525 0.82 11.80 13.63
CA LEU A 525 1.65 11.87 14.84
C LEU A 525 3.04 11.24 14.67
N LEU A 526 3.28 10.43 13.62
CA LEU A 526 4.59 9.84 13.35
C LEU A 526 5.48 10.78 12.52
N ALA A 527 4.92 11.82 11.91
CA ALA A 527 5.67 12.77 11.10
C ALA A 527 6.74 13.50 11.94
N GLY A 528 7.96 13.59 11.43
CA GLY A 528 9.09 14.23 12.11
C GLY A 528 9.62 13.47 13.34
N THR A 529 9.12 12.27 13.63
CA THR A 529 9.58 11.43 14.75
C THR A 529 10.56 10.35 14.29
N SER A 530 11.13 9.59 15.23
CA SER A 530 11.95 8.40 14.92
C SER A 530 11.18 7.26 14.21
N ARG A 531 9.86 7.41 14.02
CA ARG A 531 9.02 6.49 13.25
C ARG A 531 8.81 6.89 11.80
N SER A 532 9.30 8.06 11.36
CA SER A 532 9.28 8.46 9.94
C SER A 532 10.39 7.77 9.14
N LEU A 533 10.18 7.56 7.84
CA LEU A 533 11.07 6.86 6.92
C LEU A 533 12.53 7.36 6.94
N VAL A 534 12.75 8.63 7.30
CA VAL A 534 14.10 9.17 7.58
C VAL A 534 14.89 8.28 8.54
N HIS A 535 14.23 7.71 9.54
CA HIS A 535 14.82 6.95 10.63
C HIS A 535 14.68 5.43 10.47
N MET A 536 14.47 4.94 9.24
CA MET A 536 14.25 3.50 8.97
C MET A 536 15.30 2.59 9.63
N PHE A 537 16.58 2.96 9.58
CA PHE A 537 17.68 2.20 10.18
C PHE A 537 18.32 2.92 11.38
N ASP A 538 17.72 4.03 11.82
CA ASP A 538 18.28 4.94 12.82
C ASP A 538 17.72 4.61 14.21
N ASP A 539 18.19 3.49 14.76
CA ASP A 539 17.74 2.95 16.03
C ASP A 539 18.94 2.67 16.93
N ALA A 540 18.94 3.22 18.15
CA ALA A 540 20.12 3.19 19.01
C ALA A 540 20.56 1.76 19.36
N ASP A 541 19.61 0.88 19.68
CA ASP A 541 19.88 -0.50 20.08
C ASP A 541 20.40 -1.31 18.89
N LEU A 542 19.73 -1.19 17.73
CA LEU A 542 20.21 -1.79 16.49
C LEU A 542 21.62 -1.32 16.12
N LEU A 543 21.84 0.00 16.10
CA LEU A 543 23.11 0.60 15.68
C LEU A 543 24.26 0.25 16.62
N SER A 544 24.00 0.09 17.92
CA SER A 544 25.01 -0.29 18.92
C SER A 544 25.66 -1.65 18.62
N ARG A 545 24.90 -2.57 18.00
CA ARG A 545 25.32 -3.94 17.65
C ARG A 545 25.76 -4.10 16.19
N LEU A 546 25.38 -3.18 15.31
CA LEU A 546 25.81 -3.17 13.91
C LEU A 546 27.30 -2.81 13.78
N ASN A 547 27.94 -3.22 12.68
CA ASN A 547 29.33 -2.84 12.42
C ASN A 547 29.45 -1.37 11.94
N GLU A 548 30.67 -0.84 12.00
CA GLU A 548 30.95 0.56 11.67
C GLU A 548 30.57 0.96 10.23
N PRO A 549 30.86 0.15 9.18
CA PRO A 549 30.41 0.47 7.83
C PRO A 549 28.89 0.63 7.71
N THR A 550 28.12 -0.23 8.40
CA THR A 550 26.66 -0.15 8.39
C THR A 550 26.16 1.10 9.11
N ARG A 551 26.75 1.47 10.26
CA ARG A 551 26.41 2.73 10.94
C ARG A 551 26.66 3.97 10.08
N ARG A 552 27.79 4.01 9.34
CA ARG A 552 28.04 5.10 8.38
C ARG A 552 27.01 5.12 7.25
N ALA A 553 26.59 3.94 6.77
CA ALA A 553 25.53 3.85 5.78
C ALA A 553 24.19 4.39 6.30
N ASN A 554 23.85 4.16 7.58
CA ASN A 554 22.67 4.78 8.21
C ASN A 554 22.76 6.31 8.22
N GLN A 555 23.90 6.89 8.63
CA GLN A 555 24.09 8.35 8.62
C GLN A 555 23.87 8.95 7.23
N TRP A 556 24.40 8.30 6.19
CA TRP A 556 24.16 8.69 4.81
C TRP A 556 22.68 8.55 4.42
N PHE A 557 22.03 7.45 4.81
CA PHE A 557 20.62 7.19 4.52
C PHE A 557 19.71 8.28 5.11
N VAL A 558 19.90 8.62 6.39
CA VAL A 558 19.17 9.70 7.08
C VAL A 558 19.32 11.01 6.32
N ALA A 559 20.55 11.39 5.94
CA ALA A 559 20.79 12.61 5.17
C ALA A 559 20.09 12.60 3.81
N ALA A 560 20.12 11.46 3.09
CA ALA A 560 19.45 11.30 1.81
C ALA A 560 17.92 11.41 1.93
N MET A 561 17.32 10.82 2.97
CA MET A 561 15.88 10.89 3.22
C MET A 561 15.43 12.29 3.61
N ARG A 562 16.20 13.02 4.42
CA ARG A 562 15.93 14.43 4.73
C ARG A 562 15.99 15.31 3.49
N ALA A 563 17.02 15.14 2.65
CA ALA A 563 17.13 15.86 1.39
C ALA A 563 15.94 15.57 0.47
N ARG A 564 15.49 14.30 0.43
CA ARG A 564 14.32 13.92 -0.35
C ARG A 564 13.02 14.51 0.21
N SER A 565 12.85 14.53 1.53
CA SER A 565 11.70 15.18 2.19
C SER A 565 11.59 16.64 1.80
N ALA A 566 12.70 17.39 1.82
CA ALA A 566 12.72 18.79 1.41
C ALA A 566 12.19 18.98 -0.03
N VAL A 567 12.56 18.09 -0.96
CA VAL A 567 12.05 18.11 -2.35
C VAL A 567 10.54 17.86 -2.40
N VAL A 568 10.02 16.90 -1.63
CA VAL A 568 8.58 16.57 -1.64
C VAL A 568 7.76 17.68 -0.99
N LYS A 569 8.23 18.26 0.13
CA LYS A 569 7.58 19.37 0.83
C LYS A 569 7.52 20.65 -0.02
N ALA A 570 8.55 20.90 -0.83
CA ALA A 570 8.63 22.08 -1.70
C ALA A 570 7.78 21.98 -2.98
N ARG A 571 7.07 20.87 -3.20
CA ARG A 571 6.27 20.71 -4.42
C ARG A 571 5.13 21.71 -4.50
N THR A 572 4.98 22.29 -5.67
CA THR A 572 3.87 23.14 -6.06
C THR A 572 3.51 22.87 -7.52
N PHE A 573 2.48 23.55 -8.03
CA PHE A 573 2.13 23.52 -9.44
C PHE A 573 3.14 24.32 -10.28
N ASP A 574 3.47 23.81 -11.47
CA ASP A 574 4.17 24.57 -12.49
C ASP A 574 3.22 25.60 -13.16
N ALA A 575 3.76 26.39 -14.11
CA ALA A 575 2.99 27.40 -14.83
C ALA A 575 1.79 26.85 -15.65
N ARG A 576 1.67 25.53 -15.82
CA ARG A 576 0.56 24.86 -16.51
C ARG A 576 -0.44 24.25 -15.53
N GLY A 577 -0.29 24.52 -14.23
CA GLY A 577 -1.13 23.92 -13.20
C GLY A 577 -0.82 22.44 -12.95
N LEU A 578 0.41 21.98 -13.23
CA LEU A 578 0.79 20.57 -13.07
C LEU A 578 1.93 20.39 -12.07
N SER A 579 1.85 19.34 -11.25
CA SER A 579 2.95 18.86 -10.41
C SER A 579 3.29 17.43 -10.82
N GLN A 580 4.53 17.18 -11.22
CA GLN A 580 4.96 15.89 -11.82
C GLN A 580 4.07 15.44 -13.00
N GLY A 581 3.53 16.38 -13.77
CA GLY A 581 2.62 16.10 -14.88
C GLY A 581 1.17 15.79 -14.46
N MET A 582 0.83 15.91 -13.17
CA MET A 582 -0.50 15.68 -12.62
C MET A 582 -1.21 17.00 -12.28
N PRO A 583 -2.54 17.10 -12.43
CA PRO A 583 -3.34 18.22 -11.94
C PRO A 583 -3.52 18.27 -10.41
N PHE A 584 -2.66 17.58 -9.65
CA PHE A 584 -2.65 17.61 -8.19
C PHE A 584 -1.23 17.44 -7.66
N VAL A 585 -0.99 17.91 -6.44
CA VAL A 585 0.32 17.80 -5.77
C VAL A 585 0.36 16.54 -4.91
N TRP A 586 1.03 15.50 -5.38
CA TRP A 586 1.15 14.24 -4.65
C TRP A 586 2.37 14.22 -3.72
N GLN A 587 2.17 13.85 -2.45
CA GLN A 587 3.21 13.86 -1.42
C GLN A 587 3.23 12.61 -0.54
N ALA A 588 2.61 11.49 -0.95
CA ALA A 588 2.47 10.29 -0.11
C ALA A 588 3.80 9.65 0.30
N LEU A 589 4.88 9.92 -0.45
CA LEU A 589 6.22 9.40 -0.23
C LEU A 589 7.20 10.48 0.28
N ASP A 590 6.72 11.46 1.04
CA ASP A 590 7.59 12.32 1.85
C ASP A 590 8.25 11.47 2.97
N PRO A 591 9.59 11.28 2.98
CA PRO A 591 10.23 10.44 3.98
C PRO A 591 10.11 10.92 5.43
N ASP A 592 9.80 12.20 5.66
CA ASP A 592 9.64 12.73 7.01
C ASP A 592 8.20 12.57 7.54
N VAL A 593 7.26 12.16 6.68
CA VAL A 593 5.84 11.98 7.00
C VAL A 593 5.43 10.51 6.91
N ALA A 594 5.92 9.79 5.89
CA ALA A 594 5.64 8.37 5.73
C ALA A 594 6.38 7.56 6.81
N PRO A 595 5.75 6.53 7.41
CA PRO A 595 6.45 5.63 8.32
C PRO A 595 7.52 4.78 7.61
N TRP A 596 8.38 4.10 8.38
CA TRP A 596 9.30 3.08 7.83
C TRP A 596 8.79 1.64 7.91
N SER A 597 7.64 1.38 8.55
CA SER A 597 7.05 0.04 8.73
C SER A 597 5.57 -0.04 8.37
N LEU A 598 5.03 -1.25 8.41
CA LEU A 598 3.60 -1.54 8.32
C LEU A 598 2.89 -1.13 9.61
N THR A 599 2.37 0.10 9.66
CA THR A 599 1.76 0.70 10.88
C THR A 599 0.28 0.43 11.07
N ILE A 600 -0.42 0.01 10.01
CA ILE A 600 -1.89 -0.14 9.99
C ILE A 600 -2.37 -1.04 8.86
#